data_AF-A0A7Y3DFH3-F1
#
_entry.id   AF-A0A7Y3DFH3-F1
#
_cell.length_a   1.000
_cell.length_b   1.000
_cell.length_c   1.000
_cell.angle_alpha   90.00
_cell.angle_beta   90.00
_cell.angle_gamma   90.00
#
_symmetry.space_group_name_H-M   'P 1'
#
loop_
_entity.id
_entity.type
_entity.pdbx_description
1 polymer ?
#
loop_
_entity_poly.entity_id
_entity_poly.type
_entity_poly.pdbx_seq_one_letter_code
_entity_poly.pdbx_strand_id
1 'polypeptide(L)'
;MDSEVLQFQTGNQPEARDITAQVAAFVAGKGDGLVQVFCPHATAGIALIETGAGSDADLLDIIDHVLPPGFGYRHQHGSPG
;
A
#
# COMPACT_ATOMS: atom_id res chain seq x y z
N MET A 1 -11.82 -12.17 18.44
CA MET A 1 -11.43 -11.29 17.34
C MET A 1 -9.94 -11.05 17.51
N ASP A 2 -9.14 -11.58 16.61
CA ASP A 2 -7.69 -11.45 16.66
C ASP A 2 -7.25 -10.31 15.76
N SER A 3 -6.19 -9.61 16.15
CA SER A 3 -5.59 -8.54 15.35
C SER A 3 -4.07 -8.57 15.50
N GLU A 4 -3.36 -8.27 14.42
CA GLU A 4 -1.91 -8.16 14.39
C GLU A 4 -1.52 -6.86 13.70
N VAL A 5 -0.43 -6.24 14.17
CA VAL A 5 0.14 -5.04 13.54
C VAL A 5 1.44 -5.44 12.88
N LEU A 6 1.49 -5.30 11.55
CA LEU A 6 2.69 -5.49 10.76
C LEU A 6 3.35 -4.14 10.49
N GLN A 7 4.67 -4.09 10.65
CA GLN A 7 5.46 -2.90 10.37
C GLN A 7 6.31 -3.11 9.12
N PHE A 8 6.31 -2.12 8.25
CA PHE A 8 7.02 -2.14 6.99
C PHE A 8 7.90 -0.90 6.93
N GLN A 9 9.22 -1.09 6.80
CA GLN A 9 10.12 -0.02 6.41
C GLN A 9 10.04 0.18 4.90
N THR A 10 9.78 1.40 4.46
CA THR A 10 9.76 1.80 3.04
C THR A 10 10.81 2.87 2.77
N GLY A 11 11.19 3.03 1.51
CA GLY A 11 12.16 4.04 1.08
C GLY A 11 11.54 5.42 0.81
N ASN A 12 12.32 6.28 0.16
CA ASN A 12 11.92 7.62 -0.28
C ASN A 12 11.24 7.63 -1.66
N GLN A 13 11.10 6.47 -2.31
CA GLN A 13 10.45 6.30 -3.60
C GLN A 13 9.17 5.48 -3.41
N PRO A 14 8.09 5.73 -4.19
CA PRO A 14 6.92 4.89 -4.21
C PRO A 14 7.30 3.43 -4.50
N GLU A 15 6.74 2.50 -3.73
CA GLU A 15 6.92 1.06 -3.94
C GLU A 15 5.62 0.31 -3.68
N ALA A 16 5.40 -0.76 -4.44
CA ALA A 16 4.37 -1.74 -4.16
C ALA A 16 5.03 -2.95 -3.48
N ARG A 17 4.58 -3.28 -2.27
CA ARG A 17 5.09 -4.44 -1.51
C ARG A 17 4.00 -5.51 -1.42
N ASP A 18 4.32 -6.71 -1.87
CA ASP A 18 3.46 -7.87 -1.69
C ASP A 18 3.44 -8.30 -0.21
N ILE A 19 2.25 -8.28 0.40
CA ILE A 19 2.02 -8.68 1.79
C ILE A 19 1.19 -9.97 1.91
N THR A 20 0.98 -10.68 0.79
CA THR A 20 0.09 -11.84 0.71
C THR A 20 0.53 -12.95 1.65
N ALA A 21 1.84 -13.19 1.77
CA ALA A 21 2.39 -14.22 2.64
C ALA A 21 2.10 -13.94 4.13
N GLN A 22 2.18 -12.67 4.55
CA GLN A 22 1.92 -12.24 5.93
C GLN A 22 0.43 -12.37 6.26
N VAL A 23 -0.45 -11.98 5.33
CA VAL A 23 -1.91 -12.14 5.50
C VAL A 23 -2.29 -13.63 5.53
N ALA A 24 -1.71 -14.45 4.65
CA ALA A 24 -1.92 -15.90 4.63
C ALA A 24 -1.47 -16.57 5.94
N ALA A 25 -0.32 -16.15 6.49
CA ALA A 25 0.14 -16.63 7.80
C ALA A 25 -0.82 -16.24 8.92
N PHE A 26 -1.35 -15.01 8.92
CA PHE A 26 -2.30 -14.54 9.92
C PHE A 26 -3.62 -15.35 9.92
N VAL A 27 -4.12 -15.75 8.75
CA VAL A 27 -5.39 -16.51 8.65
C VAL A 27 -5.21 -18.03 8.73
N ALA A 28 -3.97 -18.53 8.75
CA ALA A 28 -3.69 -19.96 8.76
C ALA A 28 -4.35 -20.65 9.96
N GLY A 29 -5.13 -21.70 9.68
CA GLY A 29 -5.81 -22.49 10.70
C GLY A 29 -7.06 -21.85 11.34
N LYS A 30 -7.49 -20.66 10.88
CA LYS A 30 -8.65 -19.95 11.45
C LYS A 30 -10.02 -20.37 10.90
N GLY A 31 -10.06 -21.22 9.86
CA GLY A 31 -11.29 -21.68 9.23
C GLY A 31 -11.96 -20.61 8.35
N ASP A 32 -13.25 -20.76 8.07
CA ASP A 32 -14.02 -19.84 7.23
C ASP A 32 -14.30 -18.52 7.95
N GLY A 33 -14.15 -17.41 7.24
CA GLY A 33 -14.40 -16.09 7.80
C GLY A 33 -13.96 -14.93 6.89
N LEU A 34 -13.79 -13.77 7.51
CA LEU A 34 -13.35 -12.55 6.85
C LEU A 34 -12.05 -12.06 7.49
N VAL A 35 -11.12 -11.59 6.64
CA VAL A 35 -9.92 -10.86 7.07
C VAL A 35 -10.04 -9.41 6.62
N GLN A 36 -9.79 -8.49 7.54
CA GLN A 36 -9.71 -7.07 7.24
C GLN A 36 -8.26 -6.64 7.27
N VAL A 37 -7.77 -6.09 6.14
CA VAL A 37 -6.46 -5.46 6.05
C VAL A 37 -6.67 -3.95 6.06
N PHE A 38 -6.00 -3.26 6.97
CA PHE A 38 -6.16 -1.83 7.16
C PHE A 38 -4.79 -1.14 7.19
N CYS A 39 -4.63 -0.08 6.39
CA CYS A 39 -3.46 0.79 6.43
C CYS A 39 -3.81 2.08 7.19
N PRO A 40 -3.24 2.33 8.38
CA PRO A 40 -3.54 3.53 9.18
C PRO A 40 -2.79 4.79 8.71
N HIS A 41 -2.32 4.85 7.46
CA HIS A 41 -1.52 5.95 6.93
C HIS A 41 -2.26 6.70 5.82
N ALA A 42 -2.13 8.03 5.81
CA ALA A 42 -2.77 8.88 4.80
C ALA A 42 -2.01 8.93 3.45
N THR A 43 -0.76 8.47 3.43
CA THR A 43 0.14 8.51 2.25
C THR A 43 0.53 7.12 1.76
N ALA A 44 -0.17 6.07 2.22
CA ALA A 44 0.00 4.69 1.75
C ALA A 44 -1.37 4.01 1.69
N GLY A 45 -1.50 2.99 0.84
CA GLY A 45 -2.77 2.30 0.62
C GLY A 45 -2.61 0.79 0.57
N ILE A 46 -3.76 0.10 0.47
CA ILE A 46 -3.83 -1.34 0.21
C ILE A 46 -4.49 -1.50 -1.17
N ALA A 47 -3.91 -2.36 -2.00
CA ALA A 47 -4.46 -2.72 -3.30
C ALA A 47 -4.50 -4.25 -3.43
N LEU A 48 -5.52 -4.75 -4.13
CA LEU A 48 -5.59 -6.13 -4.60
C LEU A 48 -5.31 -6.10 -6.11
N ILE A 49 -4.13 -6.54 -6.50
CA ILE A 49 -3.64 -6.56 -7.88
C ILE A 49 -2.80 -7.81 -8.12
N GLU A 50 -2.52 -8.11 -9.38
CA GLU A 50 -1.49 -9.08 -9.74
C GLU A 50 -0.10 -8.48 -9.45
N THR A 51 0.76 -9.25 -8.79
CA THR A 51 2.15 -8.88 -8.48
C THR A 51 3.12 -9.73 -9.30
N GLY A 52 4.30 -9.18 -9.62
CA GLY A 52 5.37 -9.94 -10.30
C GLY A 52 5.27 -10.02 -11.82
N ALA A 53 4.18 -9.51 -12.42
CA ALA A 53 4.02 -9.37 -13.86
C ALA A 53 4.38 -7.96 -14.39
N GLY A 54 4.78 -7.03 -13.51
CA GLY A 54 5.01 -5.61 -13.82
C GLY A 54 3.78 -4.72 -13.59
N SER A 55 2.61 -5.31 -13.34
CA SER A 55 1.36 -4.55 -13.06
C SER A 55 1.46 -3.67 -11.81
N ASP A 56 2.30 -4.05 -10.86
CA ASP A 56 2.63 -3.27 -9.67
C ASP A 56 3.44 -2.00 -10.00
N ALA A 57 4.36 -2.08 -10.97
CA ALA A 57 5.05 -0.91 -11.49
C ALA A 57 4.11 -0.03 -12.32
N ASP A 58 3.32 -0.62 -13.23
CA ASP A 58 2.35 0.11 -14.04
C ASP A 58 1.32 0.86 -13.17
N LEU A 59 0.93 0.29 -12.03
CA LEU A 59 0.04 0.95 -11.06
C LEU A 59 0.68 2.21 -10.47
N LEU A 60 1.97 2.15 -10.10
CA LEU A 60 2.67 3.32 -9.58
C LEU A 60 2.81 4.39 -10.68
N ASP A 61 3.17 3.97 -11.89
CA ASP A 61 3.33 4.87 -13.05
C ASP A 61 2.02 5.60 -13.40
N ILE A 62 0.87 4.90 -13.37
CA ILE A 62 -0.42 5.54 -13.65
C ILE A 62 -0.85 6.50 -12.53
N ILE A 63 -0.53 6.18 -11.27
CA ILE A 63 -0.78 7.10 -10.14
C ILE A 63 0.02 8.38 -10.35
N ASP A 64 1.31 8.29 -10.67
CA ASP A 64 2.16 9.45 -10.92
C ASP A 64 1.71 10.24 -12.16
N HIS A 65 1.21 9.55 -13.19
CA HIS A 65 0.68 10.21 -14.38
C HIS A 65 -0.61 11.00 -14.11
N VAL A 66 -1.54 10.42 -13.34
CA VAL A 66 -2.86 11.01 -13.06
C VAL A 66 -2.80 12.04 -11.93
N LEU A 67 -1.91 11.84 -10.96
CA LEU A 67 -1.77 12.66 -9.77
C LEU A 67 -0.33 13.20 -9.61
N PRO A 68 0.20 13.93 -10.61
CA PRO A 68 1.62 14.24 -10.67
C PRO A 68 2.10 15.11 -9.50
N PRO A 69 3.32 14.86 -8.99
CA PRO A 69 3.99 15.78 -8.08
C PRO A 69 4.08 17.17 -8.73
N GLY A 70 3.63 18.20 -8.00
CA GLY A 70 3.67 19.58 -8.51
C GLY A 70 2.50 19.99 -9.40
N PHE A 71 1.39 19.23 -9.43
CA PHE A 71 0.12 19.65 -10.07
C PHE A 71 -0.43 21.02 -9.58
N GLY A 72 0.10 21.56 -8.49
CA GLY A 72 -0.42 22.77 -7.84
C GLY A 72 -1.50 22.45 -6.80
N TYR A 73 -1.38 21.32 -6.10
CA TYR A 73 -2.27 20.99 -4.99
C TYR A 73 -2.31 22.11 -3.95
N ARG A 74 -3.50 22.42 -3.43
CA ARG A 74 -3.67 23.38 -2.32
C ARG A 74 -2.93 22.92 -1.07
N HIS A 75 -2.92 21.62 -0.85
CA HIS A 75 -2.15 20.98 0.20
C HIS A 75 -0.77 20.62 -0.35
N GLN A 76 0.15 21.57 -0.29
CA GLN A 76 1.55 21.35 -0.65
C GLN A 76 2.22 20.64 0.52
N HIS A 77 2.52 19.36 0.35
CA HIS A 77 3.28 18.60 1.34
C HIS A 77 4.76 18.96 1.20
N GLY A 78 5.30 19.56 2.25
CA GLY A 78 6.63 20.15 2.30
C GLY A 78 6.58 21.43 3.13
N SER A 79 7.57 21.65 3.99
CA SER A 79 7.85 23.01 4.46
C SER A 79 8.10 23.90 3.24
N PRO A 80 7.63 25.16 3.19
CA PRO A 80 8.25 26.12 2.28
C PRO A 80 9.68 26.34 2.80
N GLY A 81 10.66 25.70 2.16
CA GLY A 81 12.07 25.75 2.55
C GLY A 81 12.92 24.78 1.74
#